data_AF-A0A353DJG0-F1
#
_entry.id   AF-A0A353DJG0-F1
#
_cell.length_a   1.000
_cell.length_b   1.000
_cell.length_c   1.000
_cell.angle_alpha   90.00
_cell.angle_beta   90.00
_cell.angle_gamma   90.00
#
_symmetry.space_group_name_H-M   'P 1'
#
loop_
_entity.id
_entity.type
_entity.pdbx_description
1 polymer ?
#
loop_
_entity_poly.entity_id
_entity_poly.type
_entity_poly.pdbx_seq_one_letter_code
_entity_poly.pdbx_strand_id
1 'polypeptide(L)'
;MQIPILRLGEDYHSADLVELNDNLVTHTANPGLIRRDLLNIEKSKAALDAIPAETLADYCEAAAELFMHADLPCGDSTQSPAEYIESLSALTRLPHTLVKMNMGKIYEAMSQIRTVISGLTRGIPLEMFDAGLASLDGLDVNYYPATSSLGVSLPSNAPAVNSLWLPALVMK
;
A
#
# COMPACT_ATOMS: atom_id res chain seq x y z
N MET A 1 -9.81 -19.22 -6.51
CA MET A 1 -8.78 -18.33 -5.91
C MET A 1 -9.34 -17.77 -4.62
N GLN A 2 -8.62 -17.92 -3.52
CA GLN A 2 -8.96 -17.35 -2.22
C GLN A 2 -7.90 -16.35 -1.81
N ILE A 3 -8.27 -15.07 -1.68
CA ILE A 3 -7.33 -14.02 -1.28
C ILE A 3 -7.41 -13.82 0.25
N PRO A 4 -6.36 -14.14 1.03
CA PRO A 4 -6.31 -13.84 2.45
C PRO A 4 -6.20 -12.32 2.66
N ILE A 5 -6.56 -11.87 3.86
CA ILE A 5 -6.15 -10.54 4.30
C ILE A 5 -4.87 -10.66 5.11
N LEU A 6 -4.05 -9.62 5.08
CA LEU A 6 -2.88 -9.52 5.92
C LEU A 6 -3.25 -8.86 7.26
N ARG A 7 -2.87 -9.50 8.35
CA ARG A 7 -3.00 -8.95 9.70
C ARG A 7 -1.65 -9.01 10.38
N LEU A 8 -1.09 -7.84 10.69
CA LEU A 8 0.23 -7.70 11.33
C LEU A 8 1.35 -8.42 10.55
N GLY A 9 1.27 -8.40 9.21
CA GLY A 9 2.27 -9.00 8.33
C GLY A 9 2.04 -10.49 8.03
N GLU A 10 1.02 -11.11 8.61
CA GLU A 10 0.73 -12.54 8.44
C GLU A 10 -0.60 -12.77 7.72
N ASP A 11 -0.68 -13.86 6.94
CA ASP A 11 -1.91 -14.29 6.30
C ASP A 11 -2.99 -14.64 7.33
N TYR A 12 -4.20 -14.15 7.10
CA TYR A 12 -5.36 -14.46 7.92
C TYR A 12 -6.54 -14.92 7.08
N HIS A 13 -7.05 -16.10 7.47
CA HIS A 13 -8.22 -16.73 6.89
C HIS A 13 -9.42 -16.62 7.83
N SER A 14 -10.41 -15.80 7.47
CA SER A 14 -11.69 -15.71 8.16
C SER A 14 -12.60 -16.91 7.91
N ALA A 15 -13.49 -17.19 8.87
CA ALA A 15 -14.59 -18.14 8.68
C ALA A 15 -15.65 -17.60 7.71
N ASP A 16 -15.93 -16.29 7.77
CA ASP A 16 -16.82 -15.61 6.84
C ASP A 16 -16.03 -15.17 5.60
N LEU A 17 -16.53 -15.51 4.41
CA LEU A 17 -15.93 -15.16 3.13
C LEU A 17 -16.80 -14.16 2.36
N VAL A 18 -16.18 -13.34 1.52
CA VAL A 18 -16.88 -12.48 0.57
C VAL A 18 -16.63 -13.02 -0.84
N GLU A 19 -17.70 -13.43 -1.50
CA GLU A 19 -17.68 -13.83 -2.91
C GLU A 19 -17.62 -12.59 -3.81
N LEU A 20 -16.56 -12.50 -4.63
CA LEU A 20 -16.40 -11.42 -5.61
C LEU A 20 -16.89 -11.84 -6.99
N ASN A 21 -16.74 -13.12 -7.34
CA ASN A 21 -17.35 -13.79 -8.49
C ASN A 21 -17.31 -15.33 -8.28
N ASP A 22 -17.80 -16.09 -9.26
CA ASP A 22 -17.92 -17.57 -9.20
C ASP A 22 -16.64 -18.32 -8.80
N ASN A 23 -15.46 -17.75 -9.07
CA ASN A 23 -14.16 -18.40 -8.84
C ASN A 23 -13.23 -17.61 -7.91
N LEU A 24 -13.71 -16.52 -7.30
CA LEU A 24 -12.92 -15.62 -6.48
C LEU A 24 -13.65 -15.25 -5.20
N VAL A 25 -13.01 -15.57 -4.08
CA VAL A 25 -13.43 -15.16 -2.74
C VAL A 25 -12.31 -14.42 -2.03
N THR A 26 -12.67 -13.51 -1.14
CA THR A 26 -11.72 -12.80 -0.28
C THR A 26 -12.10 -12.96 1.18
N HIS A 27 -11.08 -13.09 2.03
CA HIS A 27 -11.25 -13.10 3.48
C HIS A 27 -11.51 -11.68 4.00
N THR A 28 -12.00 -11.55 5.24
CA THR A 28 -12.33 -10.25 5.82
C THR A 28 -12.02 -10.16 7.32
N ALA A 29 -11.79 -8.94 7.80
CA ALA A 29 -11.68 -8.64 9.22
C ALA A 29 -12.97 -7.99 9.70
N ASN A 30 -13.64 -8.62 10.65
CA ASN A 30 -14.77 -7.98 11.33
C ASN A 30 -14.28 -6.84 12.26
N PRO A 31 -15.16 -5.92 12.68
CA PRO A 31 -14.79 -4.81 13.55
C PRO A 31 -14.17 -5.22 14.89
N GLY A 32 -14.49 -6.40 15.42
CA GLY A 32 -13.89 -6.92 16.65
C GLY A 32 -12.41 -7.27 16.48
N LEU A 33 -12.06 -7.88 15.35
CA LEU A 33 -10.66 -8.18 15.00
C LEU A 33 -9.84 -6.91 14.81
N ILE A 34 -10.39 -5.91 14.13
CA ILE A 34 -9.73 -4.62 13.92
C ILE A 34 -9.46 -3.95 15.27
N ARG A 35 -10.47 -3.86 16.16
CA ARG A 35 -10.30 -3.30 17.51
C ARG A 35 -9.24 -4.05 18.31
N ARG A 36 -9.20 -5.38 18.21
CA ARG A 36 -8.19 -6.21 18.88
C ARG A 36 -6.78 -5.90 18.39
N ASP A 37 -6.59 -5.75 17.09
CA ASP A 37 -5.28 -5.44 16.52
C ASP A 37 -4.82 -4.03 16.91
N LEU A 38 -5.76 -3.07 16.97
CA LEU A 38 -5.48 -1.71 17.44
C LEU A 38 -4.98 -1.65 18.89
N LEU A 39 -5.30 -2.63 19.75
CA LEU A 39 -4.73 -2.70 21.10
C LEU A 39 -3.21 -2.94 21.10
N ASN A 40 -2.64 -3.46 20.00
CA ASN A 40 -1.21 -3.69 19.85
C ASN A 40 -0.57 -2.73 18.82
N ILE A 41 -1.27 -1.66 18.41
CA ILE A 41 -0.82 -0.80 17.31
C ILE A 41 0.52 -0.12 17.58
N GLU A 42 0.82 0.19 18.85
CA GLU A 42 2.10 0.77 19.24
C GLU A 42 3.28 -0.15 18.91
N LYS A 43 3.12 -1.47 19.05
CA LYS A 43 4.16 -2.44 18.67
C LYS A 43 4.36 -2.45 17.16
N SER A 44 3.27 -2.40 16.39
CA SER A 44 3.32 -2.32 14.93
C SER A 44 3.98 -1.02 14.46
N LYS A 45 3.64 0.11 15.11
CA LYS A 45 4.25 1.41 14.82
C LYS A 45 5.74 1.41 15.16
N ALA A 46 6.14 0.85 16.31
CA ALA A 46 7.56 0.71 16.66
C ALA A 46 8.33 -0.17 15.66
N ALA A 47 7.71 -1.23 15.14
CA ALA A 47 8.30 -2.06 14.10
C ALA A 47 8.48 -1.31 12.78
N LEU A 48 7.49 -0.51 12.37
CA LEU A 48 7.59 0.37 11.20
C LEU A 48 8.66 1.45 11.42
N ASP A 49 8.72 2.04 12.60
CA ASP A 49 9.68 3.10 12.95
C ASP A 49 11.12 2.60 12.95
N ALA A 50 11.35 1.32 13.25
CA ALA A 50 12.66 0.70 13.18
C ALA A 50 13.19 0.55 11.75
N ILE A 51 12.33 0.64 10.72
CA ILE A 51 12.74 0.59 9.31
C ILE A 51 13.02 2.03 8.86
N PRO A 52 14.22 2.35 8.34
CA PRO A 52 14.53 3.69 7.84
C PRO A 52 13.57 4.11 6.70
N ALA A 53 13.20 5.38 6.65
CA ALA A 53 12.33 5.91 5.59
C ALA A 53 12.94 5.69 4.18
N GLU A 54 14.26 5.80 4.08
CA GLU A 54 15.03 5.45 2.88
C GLU A 54 14.79 4.00 2.43
N THR A 55 14.83 3.04 3.36
CA THR A 55 14.57 1.63 3.07
C THR A 55 13.11 1.38 2.67
N LEU A 56 12.17 2.10 3.28
CA LEU A 56 10.75 2.02 2.88
C LEU A 56 10.54 2.55 1.46
N ALA A 57 11.25 3.60 1.05
CA ALA A 57 11.23 4.09 -0.33
C ALA A 57 11.81 3.05 -1.30
N ASP A 58 12.92 2.39 -0.95
CA ASP A 58 13.49 1.30 -1.77
C ASP A 58 12.50 0.14 -1.94
N TYR A 59 11.75 -0.22 -0.88
CA TYR A 59 10.70 -1.23 -0.98
C TYR A 59 9.55 -0.81 -1.91
N CYS A 60 9.13 0.45 -1.87
CA CYS A 60 8.13 0.97 -2.81
C CYS A 60 8.60 0.87 -4.27
N GLU A 61 9.85 1.25 -4.55
CA GLU A 61 10.43 1.18 -5.90
C GLU A 61 10.56 -0.27 -6.39
N ALA A 62 11.05 -1.17 -5.54
CA ALA A 62 11.13 -2.60 -5.85
C ALA A 62 9.74 -3.23 -6.06
N ALA A 63 8.76 -2.85 -5.25
CA ALA A 63 7.38 -3.31 -5.39
C ALA A 63 6.74 -2.81 -6.70
N ALA A 64 7.15 -1.65 -7.22
CA ALA A 64 6.70 -1.16 -8.52
C ALA A 64 7.12 -2.12 -9.65
N GLU A 65 8.40 -2.49 -9.69
CA GLU A 65 8.95 -3.42 -10.67
C GLU A 65 8.27 -4.78 -10.61
N LEU A 66 8.10 -5.32 -9.40
CA LEU A 66 7.41 -6.58 -9.17
C LEU A 66 5.96 -6.51 -9.65
N PHE A 67 5.21 -5.47 -9.28
CA PHE A 67 3.81 -5.31 -9.66
C PHE A 67 3.62 -5.21 -11.18
N MET A 68 4.52 -4.53 -11.89
CA MET A 68 4.38 -4.32 -13.33
C MET A 68 4.83 -5.54 -14.15
N HIS A 69 5.79 -6.33 -13.64
CA HIS A 69 6.53 -7.29 -14.48
C HIS A 69 6.57 -8.73 -13.96
N ALA A 70 6.37 -8.97 -12.67
CA ALA A 70 6.56 -10.30 -12.09
C ALA A 70 5.26 -11.09 -11.97
N ASP A 71 5.38 -12.41 -12.00
CA ASP A 71 4.35 -13.33 -11.55
C ASP A 71 4.39 -13.38 -10.02
N LEU A 72 3.31 -12.95 -9.36
CA LEU A 72 3.28 -12.77 -7.91
C LEU A 72 2.36 -13.77 -7.22
N PRO A 73 2.69 -14.20 -5.98
CA PRO A 73 1.74 -14.93 -5.15
C PRO A 73 0.46 -14.11 -4.95
N CYS A 74 -0.70 -14.74 -5.16
CA CYS A 74 -2.01 -14.15 -4.96
C CYS A 74 -2.93 -15.19 -4.31
N GLY A 75 -2.96 -15.17 -2.98
CA GLY A 75 -3.69 -16.15 -2.19
C GLY A 75 -3.16 -17.57 -2.37
N ASP A 76 -4.05 -18.49 -2.73
CA ASP A 76 -3.74 -19.90 -3.01
C ASP A 76 -3.17 -20.15 -4.43
N SER A 77 -2.77 -19.09 -5.14
CA SER A 77 -2.35 -19.14 -6.54
C SER A 77 -1.19 -18.19 -6.85
N THR A 78 -0.74 -18.20 -8.11
CA THR A 78 0.17 -17.19 -8.68
C THR A 78 -0.61 -16.41 -9.73
N GLN A 79 -0.35 -15.10 -9.82
CA GLN A 79 -0.98 -14.21 -10.79
C GLN A 79 0.08 -13.43 -11.56
N SER A 80 0.06 -13.55 -12.88
CA SER A 80 0.85 -12.73 -13.80
C SER A 80 0.22 -11.35 -14.03
N PRO A 81 0.96 -10.36 -14.57
CA PRO A 81 0.40 -9.06 -14.92
C PRO A 81 -0.75 -9.13 -15.93
N ALA A 82 -0.72 -10.10 -16.85
CA ALA A 82 -1.81 -10.31 -17.81
C ALA A 82 -3.08 -10.82 -17.13
N GLU A 83 -2.95 -11.80 -16.22
CA GLU A 83 -4.07 -12.34 -15.45
C GLU A 83 -4.65 -11.31 -14.48
N TYR A 84 -3.82 -10.41 -13.93
CA TYR A 84 -4.29 -9.26 -13.14
C TYR A 84 -5.20 -8.35 -13.98
N ILE A 85 -4.81 -8.05 -15.23
CA ILE A 85 -5.62 -7.22 -16.15
C ILE A 85 -6.97 -7.87 -16.41
N GLU A 86 -6.99 -9.17 -16.72
CA GLU A 86 -8.21 -9.93 -16.99
C GLU A 86 -9.11 -9.99 -15.76
N SER A 87 -8.54 -10.30 -14.60
CA SER A 87 -9.26 -10.40 -13.33
C SER A 87 -9.91 -9.07 -12.92
N LEU A 88 -9.14 -7.98 -12.97
CA LEU A 88 -9.64 -6.67 -12.59
C LEU A 88 -10.70 -6.16 -13.58
N SER A 89 -10.50 -6.38 -14.88
CA SER A 89 -11.49 -6.07 -15.93
C SER A 89 -12.81 -6.80 -15.68
N ALA A 90 -12.75 -8.11 -15.38
CA ALA A 90 -13.94 -8.91 -15.11
C ALA A 90 -14.75 -8.39 -13.90
N LEU A 91 -14.05 -7.98 -12.84
CA LEU A 91 -14.67 -7.48 -11.61
C LEU A 91 -15.20 -6.04 -11.73
N THR A 92 -14.45 -5.16 -12.40
CA THR A 92 -14.75 -3.71 -12.41
C THR A 92 -15.46 -3.26 -13.69
N ARG A 93 -15.53 -4.12 -14.71
CA ARG A 93 -16.01 -3.81 -16.07
C ARG A 93 -15.20 -2.73 -16.79
N LEU A 94 -14.00 -2.42 -16.32
CA LEU A 94 -13.08 -1.52 -17.02
C LEU A 94 -12.46 -2.24 -18.23
N PRO A 95 -12.34 -1.59 -19.39
CA PRO A 95 -11.63 -2.17 -20.53
C PRO A 95 -10.17 -2.50 -20.19
N HIS A 96 -9.62 -3.54 -20.80
CA HIS A 96 -8.24 -4.00 -20.55
C HIS A 96 -7.20 -2.88 -20.74
N THR A 97 -7.43 -2.01 -21.74
CA THR A 97 -6.58 -0.83 -22.00
C THR A 97 -6.56 0.14 -20.83
N LEU A 98 -7.71 0.38 -20.18
CA LEU A 98 -7.80 1.26 -19.02
C LEU A 98 -7.20 0.64 -17.77
N VAL A 99 -7.36 -0.66 -17.57
CA VAL A 99 -6.67 -1.39 -16.49
C VAL A 99 -5.16 -1.28 -16.66
N LYS A 100 -4.64 -1.53 -17.87
CA LYS A 100 -3.20 -1.41 -18.15
C LYS A 100 -2.68 0.03 -17.95
N MET A 101 -3.44 1.04 -18.37
CA MET A 101 -3.07 2.45 -18.09
C MET A 101 -3.04 2.74 -16.59
N ASN A 102 -3.99 2.18 -15.82
CA ASN A 102 -4.01 2.34 -14.36
C ASN A 102 -2.81 1.67 -13.69
N MET A 103 -2.40 0.48 -14.16
CA MET A 103 -1.16 -0.15 -13.70
C MET A 103 0.05 0.74 -13.95
N GLY A 104 0.13 1.37 -15.13
CA GLY A 104 1.18 2.34 -15.46
C GLY A 104 1.25 3.51 -14.48
N LYS A 105 0.10 4.10 -14.14
CA LYS A 105 0.04 5.21 -13.16
C LYS A 105 0.48 4.80 -11.76
N ILE A 106 0.11 3.58 -11.32
CA ILE A 106 0.54 3.04 -10.03
C ILE A 106 2.05 2.82 -10.04
N TYR A 107 2.56 2.18 -11.09
CA TYR A 107 3.99 1.97 -11.29
C TYR A 107 4.78 3.28 -11.25
N GLU A 108 4.39 4.28 -12.03
CA GLU A 108 5.06 5.60 -12.07
C GLU A 108 5.07 6.26 -10.68
N ALA A 109 3.96 6.20 -9.93
CA ALA A 109 3.90 6.76 -8.58
C ALA A 109 4.82 6.03 -7.59
N MET A 110 4.89 4.69 -7.67
CA MET A 110 5.71 3.87 -6.77
C MET A 110 7.21 3.94 -7.13
N SER A 111 7.56 3.84 -8.40
CA SER A 111 8.96 3.90 -8.87
C SER A 111 9.56 5.31 -8.75
N GLN A 112 8.73 6.33 -8.54
CA GLN A 112 9.14 7.72 -8.29
C GLN A 112 8.71 8.22 -6.91
N ILE A 113 8.54 7.32 -5.93
CA ILE A 113 8.03 7.67 -4.60
C ILE A 113 8.83 8.79 -3.93
N ARG A 114 10.15 8.81 -4.13
CA ARG A 114 11.07 9.86 -3.65
C ARG A 114 10.75 11.21 -4.25
N THR A 115 10.50 11.27 -5.56
CA THR A 115 10.09 12.49 -6.26
C THR A 115 8.74 12.99 -5.77
N VAL A 116 7.78 12.08 -5.57
CA VAL A 116 6.45 12.40 -5.03
C VAL A 116 6.59 13.02 -3.63
N ILE A 117 7.32 12.38 -2.73
CA ILE A 117 7.51 12.88 -1.37
C ILE A 117 8.31 14.18 -1.35
N SER A 118 9.34 14.30 -2.19
CA SER A 118 10.09 15.54 -2.36
C SER A 118 9.18 16.70 -2.78
N GLY A 119 8.26 16.47 -3.72
CA GLY A 119 7.25 17.46 -4.12
C GLY A 119 6.31 17.85 -2.97
N LEU A 120 5.88 16.88 -2.15
CA LEU A 120 4.99 17.11 -1.00
C LEU A 120 5.68 17.85 0.16
N THR A 121 6.98 17.63 0.34
CA THR A 121 7.78 18.15 1.46
C THR A 121 8.64 19.35 1.10
N ARG A 122 8.61 19.80 -0.17
CA ARG A 122 9.49 20.85 -0.72
C ARG A 122 10.98 20.47 -0.65
N GLY A 123 11.28 19.21 -0.93
CA GLY A 123 12.65 18.72 -1.06
C GLY A 123 13.35 18.38 0.26
N ILE A 124 12.61 18.28 1.36
CA ILE A 124 13.20 17.85 2.63
C ILE A 124 13.59 16.36 2.51
N PRO A 125 14.82 15.96 2.94
CA PRO A 125 15.25 14.56 2.92
C PRO A 125 14.33 13.63 3.72
N LEU A 126 14.21 12.37 3.29
CA LEU A 126 13.35 11.37 3.96
C LEU A 126 13.74 11.09 5.41
N GLU A 127 15.01 11.33 5.79
CA GLU A 127 15.49 11.24 7.17
C GLU A 127 14.64 12.07 8.16
N MET A 128 13.91 13.08 7.68
CA MET A 128 12.97 13.82 8.53
C MET A 128 11.91 12.94 9.19
N PHE A 129 11.48 11.85 8.53
CA PHE A 129 10.49 10.90 9.04
C PHE A 129 11.08 9.97 10.10
N ASP A 130 12.41 9.83 10.14
CA ASP A 130 13.13 9.03 11.12
C ASP A 130 13.54 9.88 12.34
N ALA A 131 14.12 11.06 12.09
CA ALA A 131 14.66 11.94 13.12
C ALA A 131 13.62 12.88 13.74
N GLY A 132 12.50 13.12 13.06
CA GLY A 132 11.47 14.09 13.47
C GLY A 132 11.89 15.56 13.32
N LEU A 133 13.06 15.81 12.74
CA LEU A 133 13.68 17.13 12.60
C LEU A 133 14.38 17.23 11.24
N ALA A 134 14.30 18.41 10.61
CA ALA A 134 15.06 18.73 9.41
C ALA A 134 15.30 20.25 9.30
N SER A 135 16.23 20.67 8.44
CA SER A 135 16.45 22.08 8.12
C SER A 135 16.12 22.34 6.65
N LEU A 136 15.27 23.33 6.39
CA LEU A 136 14.92 23.81 5.05
C LEU A 136 15.24 25.30 4.96
N ASP A 137 16.15 25.70 4.06
CA ASP A 137 16.57 27.09 3.87
C ASP A 137 17.01 27.81 5.16
N GLY A 138 17.63 27.07 6.09
CA GLY A 138 18.09 27.59 7.39
C GLY A 138 16.99 27.72 8.44
N LEU A 139 15.80 27.20 8.18
CA LEU A 139 14.71 27.06 9.15
C LEU A 139 14.61 25.62 9.64
N ASP A 140 14.61 25.44 10.96
CA ASP A 140 14.35 24.14 11.56
C ASP A 140 12.85 23.80 11.46
N VAL A 141 12.56 22.60 10.97
CA VAL A 141 11.22 22.04 10.77
C VAL A 141 11.11 20.76 11.58
N ASN A 142 10.03 20.64 12.34
CA ASN A 142 9.69 19.41 13.05
C ASN A 142 8.71 18.57 12.21
N TYR A 143 8.93 17.27 12.17
CA TYR A 143 7.96 16.29 11.73
C TYR A 143 7.47 15.49 12.94
N TYR A 144 6.15 15.42 13.12
CA TYR A 144 5.53 14.62 14.18
C TYR A 144 4.26 13.96 13.65
N PRO A 145 4.15 12.61 13.69
CA PRO A 145 2.96 11.91 13.24
C PRO A 145 1.78 12.20 14.17
N ALA A 146 0.65 12.62 13.62
CA ALA A 146 -0.55 12.96 14.41
C ALA A 146 -1.22 11.72 15.04
N THR A 147 -0.91 10.52 14.56
CA THR A 147 -1.49 9.24 14.98
C THR A 147 -0.51 8.10 14.70
N SER A 148 -0.66 6.98 15.42
CA SER A 148 0.13 5.76 15.18
C SER A 148 -0.50 4.82 14.15
N SER A 149 -1.64 5.19 13.56
CA SER A 149 -2.33 4.39 12.55
C SER A 149 -3.11 5.23 11.56
N LEU A 150 -3.10 4.81 10.30
CA LEU A 150 -3.91 5.34 9.22
C LEU A 150 -4.94 4.27 8.78
N GLY A 151 -6.22 4.66 8.71
CA GLY A 151 -7.28 3.86 8.12
C GLY A 151 -7.79 4.50 6.84
N VAL A 152 -7.88 3.74 5.76
CA VAL A 152 -8.30 4.24 4.44
C VAL A 152 -9.45 3.42 3.88
N SER A 153 -10.51 4.09 3.42
CA SER A 153 -11.60 3.47 2.67
C SER A 153 -11.41 3.76 1.18
N LEU A 154 -11.11 2.72 0.41
CA LEU A 154 -10.76 2.85 -1.01
C LEU A 154 -11.99 2.68 -1.92
N PRO A 155 -12.13 3.51 -2.97
CA PRO A 155 -13.19 3.34 -3.96
C PRO A 155 -12.94 2.11 -4.85
N SER A 156 -14.00 1.38 -5.20
CA SER A 156 -13.91 0.21 -6.08
C SER A 156 -13.87 0.55 -7.57
N ASN A 157 -14.35 1.74 -7.96
CA ASN A 157 -14.56 2.11 -9.36
C ASN A 157 -13.31 2.70 -10.04
N ALA A 158 -12.28 3.10 -9.29
CA ALA A 158 -11.07 3.69 -9.83
C ALA A 158 -9.82 3.24 -9.05
N PRO A 159 -9.33 2.01 -9.28
CA PRO A 159 -8.23 1.44 -8.51
C PRO A 159 -6.95 2.28 -8.52
N ALA A 160 -6.68 3.03 -9.59
CA ALA A 160 -5.52 3.92 -9.65
C ALA A 160 -5.60 5.08 -8.64
N VAL A 161 -6.80 5.53 -8.22
CA VAL A 161 -6.94 6.58 -7.20
C VAL A 161 -6.40 6.12 -5.85
N ASN A 162 -6.31 4.81 -5.63
CA ASN A 162 -5.75 4.25 -4.40
C ASN A 162 -4.26 4.57 -4.26
N SER A 163 -3.57 4.95 -5.34
CA SER A 163 -2.15 5.35 -5.32
C SER A 163 -1.89 6.63 -4.52
N LEU A 164 -2.93 7.43 -4.22
CA LEU A 164 -2.83 8.63 -3.39
C LEU A 164 -2.23 8.37 -2.00
N TRP A 165 -2.36 7.13 -1.51
CA TRP A 165 -1.92 6.75 -0.17
C TRP A 165 -0.53 6.12 -0.12
N LEU A 166 0.12 5.90 -1.28
CA LEU A 166 1.47 5.31 -1.35
C LEU A 166 2.51 6.06 -0.49
N PRO A 167 2.54 7.41 -0.45
CA PRO A 167 3.52 8.13 0.37
C PRO A 167 3.42 7.83 1.86
N ALA A 168 2.22 7.46 2.35
CA ALA A 168 1.99 7.24 3.78
C ALA A 168 2.92 6.18 4.38
N LEU A 169 3.29 5.14 3.61
CA LEU A 169 4.19 4.10 4.09
C LEU A 169 5.58 4.66 4.44
N VAL A 170 6.16 5.46 3.54
CA VAL A 170 7.48 6.09 3.75
C VAL A 170 7.43 7.18 4.82
N MET A 171 6.28 7.85 4.97
CA MET A 171 6.07 8.93 5.93
C MET A 171 5.85 8.43 7.38
N LYS A 172 5.59 7.13 7.59
CA LYS A 172 5.38 6.45 8.88
C LYS A 172 4.11 6.84 9.66
#